data_AF-A0AAW2S934-F1
#
_entry.id   AF-A0AAW2S934-F1
#
_cell.length_a   1.000
_cell.length_b   1.000
_cell.length_c   1.000
_cell.angle_alpha   90.00
_cell.angle_beta   90.00
_cell.angle_gamma   90.00
#
_symmetry.space_group_name_H-M   'P 1'
#
loop_
_entity.id
_entity.type
_entity.pdbx_description
1 polymer ?
#
loop_
_entity_poly.entity_id
_entity_poly.type
_entity_poly.pdbx_seq_one_letter_code
_entity_poly.pdbx_strand_id
1 'polypeptide(L)'
;MACSSAPHLRSLPWTCTTRALSPSFTRSNCKLSLFSDHINRTVGCLSISGSISPTCVEQSDAGTTKNTSSGLRELCQGHVPDHVLRRQVLCFSLKFGWRYDSFRINAEPVSGEQFFLLEAEEVGYVVPTQVQREALPVLFSGRDCVIHAQTGSGKTLAYLLLIYSVVNAQRSSVQALIVVPTRELGMQVTKVARMLAAKYPELDSEQRSCTVMALLDGGTLRRHKSWLKVEPPAIVIATLRSLCQMLDKQILKVDTMRVLVIDEVDFMFNSSKEVSSLRKLLTTYSSINNRQTVFASASIPQHRRFLYDCIQQKWTKADVVHVHVNPVEPMPSCLYHRFVVCDKRERNSTLLHLLQSDAPQSAIIFVGEQSEKSKKAGNAPPTTALFEFLKTSYGECLELVLLEEDMNINQRAISLSDVKQSEGYLLVATDIAARGVDLPETTHIYNFDLPRDAINYLHRAGRTGRKPFSDSKCFVTSILTAEERFVLQRFENELLFHCEELLF
;
A
#
# COMPACT_ATOMS: atom_id res chain seq x y z
N MET A 1 -24.53 -32.78 -37.93
CA MET A 1 -25.66 -33.09 -38.85
C MET A 1 -26.89 -32.40 -38.27
N ALA A 2 -27.13 -31.14 -38.67
CA ALA A 2 -28.10 -30.69 -39.69
C ALA A 2 -29.46 -30.34 -39.04
N CYS A 3 -29.75 -29.05 -38.84
CA CYS A 3 -30.67 -28.17 -39.62
C CYS A 3 -32.15 -28.59 -39.49
N SER A 4 -33.18 -27.74 -39.33
CA SER A 4 -33.45 -26.29 -39.46
C SER A 4 -34.86 -26.07 -38.88
N SER A 5 -35.29 -24.92 -38.36
CA SER A 5 -36.01 -23.90 -39.14
C SER A 5 -36.60 -22.83 -38.19
N ALA A 6 -36.55 -21.57 -38.63
CA ALA A 6 -37.21 -20.41 -38.03
C ALA A 6 -38.56 -20.13 -38.73
N PRO A 7 -39.38 -19.19 -38.19
CA PRO A 7 -39.89 -18.14 -39.08
C PRO A 7 -39.86 -16.71 -38.50
N HIS A 8 -39.96 -15.76 -39.44
CA HIS A 8 -39.81 -14.30 -39.41
C HIS A 8 -41.05 -13.50 -38.96
N LEU A 9 -40.80 -12.24 -38.50
CA LEU A 9 -41.50 -10.98 -38.85
C LEU A 9 -40.63 -9.78 -38.35
N ARG A 10 -39.85 -9.09 -39.20
CA ARG A 10 -40.08 -7.78 -39.88
C ARG A 10 -40.48 -6.62 -38.93
N SER A 11 -39.98 -5.38 -38.97
CA SER A 11 -39.02 -4.60 -39.80
C SER A 11 -39.09 -3.12 -39.30
N LEU A 12 -38.04 -2.29 -39.21
CA LEU A 12 -37.60 -1.24 -40.19
C LEU A 12 -36.73 -0.15 -39.48
N PRO A 13 -36.03 0.78 -40.18
CA PRO A 13 -34.58 1.00 -40.03
C PRO A 13 -34.17 2.46 -39.76
N TRP A 14 -32.88 2.70 -39.48
CA TRP A 14 -32.26 4.02 -39.66
C TRP A 14 -31.00 3.91 -40.54
N THR A 15 -31.00 4.73 -41.59
CA THR A 15 -30.08 4.79 -42.71
C THR A 15 -28.81 5.56 -42.40
N CYS A 16 -27.70 5.04 -42.93
CA CYS A 16 -26.43 5.72 -43.11
C CYS A 16 -26.42 6.40 -44.49
N THR A 17 -25.87 7.62 -44.61
CA THR A 17 -25.43 8.17 -45.89
C THR A 17 -24.06 8.82 -45.72
N THR A 18 -23.10 8.25 -46.44
CA THR A 18 -21.76 8.76 -46.70
C THR A 18 -21.80 9.80 -47.83
N ARG A 19 -20.94 10.82 -47.76
CA ARG A 19 -20.36 11.46 -48.94
C ARG A 19 -18.97 11.99 -48.64
N ALA A 20 -18.02 11.53 -49.45
CA ALA A 20 -16.61 11.88 -49.45
C ALA A 20 -16.35 13.26 -50.09
N LEU A 21 -15.21 13.88 -49.75
CA LEU A 21 -14.15 14.35 -50.67
C LEU A 21 -13.14 15.25 -49.93
N SER A 22 -11.85 14.94 -50.07
CA SER A 22 -10.69 15.85 -49.87
C SER A 22 -10.58 16.82 -51.09
N PRO A 23 -9.63 17.80 -51.24
CA PRO A 23 -8.34 17.98 -50.53
C PRO A 23 -7.81 19.45 -50.30
N SER A 24 -6.66 19.53 -49.59
CA SER A 24 -5.49 20.42 -49.86
C SER A 24 -5.35 21.86 -49.29
N PHE A 25 -4.09 22.16 -48.87
CA PHE A 25 -3.40 23.45 -48.57
C PHE A 25 -3.91 24.29 -47.38
N THR A 26 -3.13 24.94 -46.50
CA THR A 26 -1.75 25.50 -46.54
C THR A 26 -1.26 25.73 -45.09
N ARG A 27 0.08 25.73 -44.89
CA ARG A 27 0.77 26.24 -43.69
C ARG A 27 0.59 27.76 -43.52
N SER A 28 0.43 28.24 -42.29
CA SER A 28 0.98 29.54 -41.86
C SER A 28 1.07 29.66 -40.33
N ASN A 29 2.26 30.00 -39.87
CA ASN A 29 2.59 30.50 -38.53
C ASN A 29 1.71 31.70 -38.13
N CYS A 30 1.35 31.83 -36.85
CA CYS A 30 1.34 33.15 -36.22
C CYS A 30 1.49 33.06 -34.69
N LYS A 31 2.51 33.79 -34.23
CA LYS A 31 2.87 34.10 -32.85
C LYS A 31 2.08 35.34 -32.40
N LEU A 32 1.87 35.43 -31.07
CA LEU A 32 1.73 36.64 -30.24
C LEU A 32 0.41 37.47 -30.23
N SER A 33 -0.15 37.51 -29.01
CA SER A 33 -0.63 38.67 -28.22
C SER A 33 -1.87 39.47 -28.62
N LEU A 34 -2.82 39.66 -27.69
CA LEU A 34 -3.10 40.93 -26.97
C LEU A 34 -4.46 40.92 -26.22
N PHE A 35 -4.58 41.84 -25.25
CA PHE A 35 -5.74 42.28 -24.43
C PHE A 35 -6.12 41.36 -23.26
N SER A 36 -5.88 41.66 -21.97
CA SER A 36 -5.96 42.88 -21.13
C SER A 36 -7.32 43.58 -21.06
N ASP A 37 -7.77 43.72 -19.81
CA ASP A 37 -8.67 44.71 -19.23
C ASP A 37 -10.19 44.46 -19.24
N HIS A 38 -10.70 44.07 -18.07
CA HIS A 38 -11.66 44.92 -17.37
C HIS A 38 -11.66 44.74 -15.83
N ILE A 39 -11.14 45.80 -15.18
CA ILE A 39 -11.73 46.58 -14.08
C ILE A 39 -11.65 46.09 -12.61
N ASN A 40 -10.82 46.86 -11.90
CA ASN A 40 -10.74 47.13 -10.45
C ASN A 40 -12.06 47.51 -9.75
N ARG A 41 -12.15 47.14 -8.47
CA ARG A 41 -12.48 47.96 -7.26
C ARG A 41 -12.77 46.95 -6.13
N THR A 42 -12.11 46.91 -4.98
CA THR A 42 -12.05 47.96 -3.94
C THR A 42 -11.04 47.53 -2.85
N VAL A 43 -10.05 48.38 -2.55
CA VAL A 43 -9.44 48.77 -1.24
C VAL A 43 -9.03 47.63 -0.24
N GLY A 44 -7.83 47.61 0.35
CA GLY A 44 -6.79 48.63 0.49
C GLY A 44 -5.51 48.12 1.16
N CYS A 45 -4.51 49.01 1.10
CA CYS A 45 -3.10 48.90 1.47
C CYS A 45 -2.78 48.40 2.89
N LEU A 46 -1.67 47.69 3.01
CA LEU A 46 -0.59 48.06 3.92
C LEU A 46 0.76 47.53 3.39
N SER A 47 1.65 48.46 3.11
CA SER A 47 3.00 48.34 2.57
C SER A 47 4.02 48.64 3.67
N ILE A 48 5.02 47.79 3.88
CA ILE A 48 6.32 48.12 4.52
C ILE A 48 7.35 47.13 3.93
N SER A 49 8.12 47.49 2.88
CA SER A 49 9.56 47.89 2.90
C SER A 49 10.43 47.02 3.84
N GLY A 50 11.44 46.29 3.39
CA GLY A 50 12.62 46.82 2.72
C GLY A 50 13.71 45.75 2.53
N SER A 51 14.62 46.11 1.63
CA SER A 51 15.82 45.44 1.11
C SER A 51 16.89 45.08 2.14
N ILE A 52 17.71 44.04 1.86
CA ILE A 52 19.18 44.11 1.61
C ILE A 52 19.78 42.69 1.55
N SER A 53 20.69 42.50 0.60
CA SER A 53 21.51 41.32 0.27
C SER A 53 22.90 41.37 0.97
N PRO A 54 23.91 40.55 0.62
CA PRO A 54 24.38 39.35 1.34
C PRO A 54 25.80 39.51 1.95
N THR A 55 26.34 38.40 2.48
CA THR A 55 27.77 38.06 2.77
C THR A 55 28.32 38.27 4.20
N CYS A 56 28.76 37.18 4.86
CA CYS A 56 30.17 36.78 5.08
C CYS A 56 30.46 36.04 6.43
N VAL A 57 31.13 34.89 6.27
CA VAL A 57 32.30 34.37 7.04
C VAL A 57 32.12 33.59 8.36
N GLU A 58 32.83 32.46 8.36
CA GLU A 58 33.06 31.42 9.37
C GLU A 58 33.84 31.90 10.62
N GLN A 59 33.56 31.34 11.81
CA GLN A 59 34.42 30.36 12.52
C GLN A 59 33.94 30.08 13.97
N SER A 60 33.89 28.77 14.27
CA SER A 60 34.01 28.03 15.56
C SER A 60 33.62 28.66 16.90
N ASP A 61 32.74 27.97 17.66
CA ASP A 61 33.20 27.23 18.84
C ASP A 61 32.20 26.17 19.34
N ALA A 62 32.76 25.16 20.01
CA ALA A 62 32.17 23.87 20.38
C ALA A 62 31.10 23.94 21.49
N GLY A 63 30.08 23.07 21.37
CA GLY A 63 29.09 22.84 22.42
C GLY A 63 28.07 21.77 22.09
N THR A 64 28.46 20.50 22.25
CA THR A 64 27.61 19.32 22.54
C THR A 64 26.10 19.41 22.29
N THR A 65 25.63 18.82 21.19
CA THR A 65 24.40 17.98 21.16
C THR A 65 24.52 16.96 20.03
N LYS A 66 24.60 15.67 20.40
CA LYS A 66 24.67 14.53 19.47
C LYS A 66 23.28 14.16 18.97
N ASN A 67 23.17 14.08 17.64
CA ASN A 67 22.38 13.13 16.84
C ASN A 67 20.92 12.83 17.25
N THR A 68 19.97 13.58 16.67
CA THR A 68 18.57 13.13 16.51
C THR A 68 17.96 13.50 15.14
N SER A 69 18.75 13.79 14.11
CA SER A 69 18.24 14.30 12.82
C SER A 69 18.31 13.34 11.62
N SER A 70 18.68 12.07 11.78
CA SER A 70 18.75 11.12 10.64
C SER A 70 17.46 10.33 10.36
N GLY A 71 16.38 10.52 11.13
CA GLY A 71 15.16 9.70 11.04
C GLY A 71 14.04 10.20 10.11
N LEU A 72 14.19 11.36 9.46
CA LEU A 72 13.07 12.06 8.80
C LEU A 72 13.28 12.30 7.29
N ARG A 73 14.39 11.87 6.69
CA ARG A 73 14.63 11.99 5.24
C ARG A 73 14.01 10.88 4.38
N GLU A 74 13.52 9.79 4.96
CA GLU A 74 13.18 8.56 4.21
C GLU A 74 11.69 8.34 3.95
N LEU A 75 10.78 9.21 4.43
CA LEU A 75 9.33 8.98 4.30
C LEU A 75 8.65 9.78 3.17
N CYS A 76 9.35 10.69 2.50
CA CYS A 76 8.82 11.46 1.36
C CYS A 76 9.95 11.72 0.35
N GLN A 77 10.01 10.95 -0.74
CA GLN A 77 10.84 11.32 -1.89
C GLN A 77 10.12 12.41 -2.71
N GLY A 78 10.48 13.66 -2.45
CA GLY A 78 10.07 14.84 -3.22
C GLY A 78 10.24 16.12 -2.41
N HIS A 79 11.21 16.97 -2.76
CA HIS A 79 11.39 18.29 -2.15
C HIS A 79 10.19 19.22 -2.46
N VAL A 80 9.62 19.88 -1.45
CA VAL A 80 8.62 20.96 -1.63
C VAL A 80 9.15 22.22 -0.93
N PRO A 81 9.33 23.36 -1.61
CA PRO A 81 9.89 24.60 -1.02
C PRO A 81 8.98 25.23 0.07
N ASP A 82 9.59 25.80 1.11
CA ASP A 82 8.94 26.31 2.34
C ASP A 82 7.80 27.34 2.15
N HIS A 83 7.79 28.08 1.04
CA HIS A 83 6.73 29.06 0.75
C HIS A 83 5.48 28.45 0.10
N VAL A 84 5.58 27.20 -0.39
CA VAL A 84 4.46 26.40 -0.91
C VAL A 84 3.67 25.74 0.23
N LEU A 85 4.29 25.61 1.41
CA LEU A 85 3.74 24.97 2.63
C LEU A 85 2.63 25.79 3.32
N ARG A 86 2.54 27.12 3.08
CA ARG A 86 1.62 28.01 3.80
C ARG A 86 0.13 27.94 3.38
N ARG A 87 -0.28 27.09 2.42
CA ARG A 87 -1.53 27.30 1.64
C ARG A 87 -2.59 26.18 1.64
N GLN A 88 -2.36 25.02 2.27
CA GLN A 88 -3.21 23.84 2.04
C GLN A 88 -4.45 23.71 2.92
N VAL A 89 -4.38 24.08 4.20
CA VAL A 89 -5.54 24.00 5.09
C VAL A 89 -6.51 25.17 4.88
N LEU A 90 -6.01 26.37 4.57
CA LEU A 90 -6.88 27.51 4.22
C LEU A 90 -7.79 27.21 3.01
N CYS A 91 -7.34 26.36 2.06
CA CYS A 91 -8.10 26.11 0.83
C CYS A 91 -9.32 25.19 1.03
N PHE A 92 -9.32 24.28 2.02
CA PHE A 92 -10.45 23.36 2.24
C PHE A 92 -11.66 24.04 2.89
N SER A 93 -11.41 24.97 3.83
CA SER A 93 -12.46 25.80 4.44
C SER A 93 -12.95 26.91 3.50
N LEU A 94 -12.05 27.53 2.71
CA LEU A 94 -12.40 28.68 1.85
C LEU A 94 -12.96 28.32 0.46
N LYS A 95 -12.66 27.14 -0.13
CA LYS A 95 -13.18 26.77 -1.47
C LYS A 95 -14.44 25.91 -1.47
N PHE A 96 -14.71 25.13 -0.42
CA PHE A 96 -15.79 24.12 -0.45
C PHE A 96 -17.04 24.47 0.37
N GLY A 97 -17.11 25.66 0.98
CA GLY A 97 -18.37 26.21 1.48
C GLY A 97 -19.13 25.29 2.44
N TRP A 98 -18.43 24.66 3.40
CA TRP A 98 -19.08 23.94 4.48
C TRP A 98 -19.85 24.93 5.36
N ARG A 99 -21.15 25.11 5.09
CA ARG A 99 -22.09 25.72 6.03
C ARG A 99 -22.56 24.64 7.00
N TYR A 100 -22.26 24.87 8.28
CA TYR A 100 -22.44 23.99 9.42
C TYR A 100 -23.92 23.72 9.82
N ASP A 101 -24.90 24.19 9.06
CA ASP A 101 -26.27 24.40 9.56
C ASP A 101 -27.30 23.29 9.24
N SER A 102 -26.93 22.18 8.61
CA SER A 102 -27.95 21.20 8.15
C SER A 102 -27.75 19.73 8.54
N PHE A 103 -26.92 19.42 9.55
CA PHE A 103 -26.89 18.08 10.13
C PHE A 103 -26.95 18.13 11.65
N ARG A 104 -28.18 18.28 12.19
CA ARG A 104 -28.48 17.95 13.59
C ARG A 104 -28.42 16.44 13.77
N ILE A 105 -27.25 15.94 14.16
CA ILE A 105 -27.15 14.81 15.07
C ILE A 105 -26.66 15.42 16.38
N ASN A 106 -27.43 15.27 17.46
CA ASN A 106 -27.14 15.83 18.78
C ASN A 106 -25.82 15.26 19.35
N ALA A 107 -24.70 15.84 18.94
CA ALA A 107 -23.42 15.72 19.60
C ALA A 107 -22.77 17.11 19.57
N GLU A 108 -22.37 17.61 20.74
CA GLU A 108 -21.61 18.85 20.88
C GLU A 108 -20.38 18.85 19.96
N PRO A 109 -19.93 20.03 19.48
CA PRO A 109 -18.80 20.13 18.57
C PRO A 109 -17.55 19.57 19.25
N VAL A 110 -17.06 18.43 18.76
CA VAL A 110 -15.83 17.83 19.26
C VAL A 110 -14.67 18.68 18.77
N SER A 111 -13.90 19.22 19.71
CA SER A 111 -12.72 20.06 19.54
C SER A 111 -11.55 19.44 18.73
N GLY A 112 -11.72 18.25 18.15
CA GLY A 112 -10.70 17.52 17.41
C GLY A 112 -10.45 18.01 15.98
N GLU A 113 -11.45 18.61 15.31
CA GLU A 113 -11.36 18.91 13.87
C GLU A 113 -10.35 20.01 13.51
N GLN A 114 -10.13 20.98 14.40
CA GLN A 114 -9.14 22.05 14.18
C GLN A 114 -7.70 21.62 14.49
N PHE A 115 -7.50 20.57 15.29
CA PHE A 115 -6.19 20.16 15.78
C PHE A 115 -5.48 19.20 14.81
N PHE A 116 -6.22 18.25 14.21
CA PHE A 116 -5.68 17.32 13.21
C PHE A 116 -5.12 18.02 11.94
N LEU A 117 -5.59 19.24 11.66
CA LEU A 117 -5.14 20.04 10.52
C LEU A 117 -3.73 20.61 10.69
N LEU A 118 -3.29 20.88 11.93
CA LEU A 118 -1.92 21.32 12.24
C LEU A 118 -0.93 20.14 12.24
N GLU A 119 -1.38 18.93 12.56
CA GLU A 119 -0.52 17.75 12.74
C GLU A 119 -0.08 17.09 11.43
N ALA A 120 -0.90 17.16 10.38
CA ALA A 120 -0.55 16.70 9.03
C ALA A 120 0.54 17.57 8.39
N GLU A 121 0.61 18.85 8.75
CA GLU A 121 1.56 19.84 8.22
C GLU A 121 3.02 19.56 8.67
N GLU A 122 3.25 19.06 9.89
CA GLU A 122 4.60 18.80 10.40
C GLU A 122 5.24 17.48 9.93
N VAL A 123 4.45 16.52 9.43
CA VAL A 123 4.94 15.22 8.94
C VAL A 123 5.17 15.24 7.42
N GLY A 124 5.05 16.41 6.78
CA GLY A 124 5.25 16.59 5.34
C GLY A 124 4.05 16.22 4.47
N TYR A 125 2.85 16.01 5.04
CA TYR A 125 1.63 15.71 4.29
C TYR A 125 0.94 17.00 3.83
N VAL A 126 1.53 17.57 2.79
CA VAL A 126 1.14 18.78 2.07
C VAL A 126 -0.21 18.57 1.34
N VAL A 127 -0.28 17.51 0.53
CA VAL A 127 -1.41 16.95 -0.23
C VAL A 127 -2.22 15.81 0.44
N PRO A 128 -3.49 15.87 0.89
CA PRO A 128 -4.22 14.60 1.06
C PRO A 128 -4.19 13.86 -0.29
N THR A 129 -3.64 12.65 -0.28
CA THR A 129 -3.54 11.81 -1.48
C THR A 129 -4.93 11.59 -2.06
N GLN A 130 -5.03 11.22 -3.34
CA GLN A 130 -6.35 11.03 -3.95
C GLN A 130 -7.22 10.02 -3.17
N VAL A 131 -6.63 8.90 -2.72
CA VAL A 131 -7.35 7.94 -1.88
C VAL A 131 -7.76 8.52 -0.53
N GLN A 132 -6.94 9.37 0.11
CA GLN A 132 -7.33 10.02 1.36
C GLN A 132 -8.48 11.00 1.14
N ARG A 133 -8.44 11.79 0.06
CA ARG A 133 -9.49 12.77 -0.29
C ARG A 133 -10.84 12.10 -0.55
N GLU A 134 -10.83 10.94 -1.20
CA GLU A 134 -12.05 10.18 -1.50
C GLU A 134 -12.52 9.33 -0.31
N ALA A 135 -11.59 8.74 0.47
CA ALA A 135 -11.93 7.84 1.57
C ALA A 135 -12.32 8.56 2.87
N LEU A 136 -11.64 9.64 3.26
CA LEU A 136 -11.87 10.30 4.55
C LEU A 136 -13.33 10.75 4.76
N PRO A 137 -14.03 11.37 3.78
CA PRO A 137 -15.43 11.73 3.95
C PRO A 137 -16.35 10.54 4.20
N VAL A 138 -16.07 9.40 3.55
CA VAL A 138 -16.80 8.15 3.74
C VAL A 138 -16.51 7.57 5.13
N LEU A 139 -15.23 7.53 5.51
CA LEU A 139 -14.80 7.00 6.79
C LEU A 139 -15.41 7.80 7.96
N PHE A 140 -15.34 9.12 7.94
CA PHE A 140 -15.90 9.96 9.00
C PHE A 140 -17.45 9.97 9.03
N SER A 141 -18.11 9.57 7.94
CA SER A 141 -19.57 9.35 7.96
C SER A 141 -20.01 8.11 8.75
N GLY A 142 -19.07 7.29 9.26
CA GLY A 142 -19.36 6.07 10.01
C GLY A 142 -19.80 4.87 9.15
N ARG A 143 -19.81 5.03 7.82
CA ARG A 143 -20.17 3.96 6.87
C ARG A 143 -19.04 2.95 6.73
N ASP A 144 -19.41 1.69 6.55
CA ASP A 144 -18.45 0.65 6.18
C ASP A 144 -17.83 0.99 4.82
N CYS A 145 -16.54 0.70 4.64
CA CYS A 145 -15.79 1.16 3.48
C CYS A 145 -14.87 0.07 2.94
N VAL A 146 -14.83 -0.09 1.62
CA VAL A 146 -13.76 -0.80 0.92
C VAL A 146 -12.89 0.24 0.24
N ILE A 147 -11.66 0.40 0.71
CA ILE A 147 -10.64 1.29 0.15
C ILE A 147 -9.77 0.47 -0.79
N HIS A 148 -9.90 0.72 -2.08
CA HIS A 148 -9.13 0.08 -3.13
C HIS A 148 -8.25 1.11 -3.83
N ALA A 149 -6.94 1.04 -3.58
CA ALA A 149 -5.94 1.93 -4.15
C ALA A 149 -4.55 1.31 -4.04
N GLN A 150 -3.63 1.62 -4.96
CA GLN A 150 -2.28 1.04 -5.00
C GLN A 150 -1.47 1.12 -3.69
N THR A 151 -0.45 0.28 -3.52
CA THR A 151 0.49 0.37 -2.39
C THR A 151 1.18 1.73 -2.37
N GLY A 152 1.43 2.28 -1.18
CA GLY A 152 2.00 3.63 -1.05
C GLY A 152 1.03 4.80 -1.26
N SER A 153 -0.23 4.54 -1.65
CA SER A 153 -1.24 5.60 -1.82
C SER A 153 -1.69 6.30 -0.53
N GLY A 154 -1.31 5.80 0.65
CA GLY A 154 -1.66 6.41 1.94
C GLY A 154 -2.93 5.86 2.61
N LYS A 155 -3.39 4.64 2.22
CA LYS A 155 -4.52 3.93 2.87
C LYS A 155 -4.36 3.79 4.38
N THR A 156 -3.14 3.47 4.83
CA THR A 156 -2.81 3.31 6.26
C THR A 156 -3.13 4.57 7.06
N LEU A 157 -2.70 5.73 6.59
CA LEU A 157 -3.00 6.98 7.26
C LEU A 157 -4.51 7.27 7.25
N ALA A 158 -5.22 6.98 6.15
CA ALA A 158 -6.66 7.22 6.05
C ALA A 158 -7.47 6.47 7.14
N TYR A 159 -7.24 5.17 7.32
CA TYR A 159 -7.96 4.42 8.36
C TYR A 159 -7.45 4.70 9.78
N LEU A 160 -6.18 5.09 9.94
CA LEU A 160 -5.66 5.48 11.26
C LEU A 160 -6.30 6.80 11.72
N LEU A 161 -6.44 7.79 10.83
CA LEU A 161 -7.14 9.04 11.13
C LEU A 161 -8.59 8.78 11.57
N LEU A 162 -9.30 7.86 10.90
CA LEU A 162 -10.60 7.40 11.36
C LEU A 162 -10.53 6.86 12.79
N ILE A 163 -9.61 5.93 13.07
CA ILE A 163 -9.47 5.31 14.40
C ILE A 163 -9.23 6.37 15.48
N TYR A 164 -8.29 7.29 15.27
CA TYR A 164 -7.97 8.34 16.24
C TYR A 164 -9.13 9.34 16.44
N SER A 165 -9.96 9.58 15.42
CA SER A 165 -11.14 10.45 15.56
C SER A 165 -12.23 9.87 16.47
N VAL A 166 -12.28 8.53 16.62
CA VAL A 166 -13.34 7.88 17.40
C VAL A 166 -12.86 7.35 18.74
N VAL A 167 -11.59 6.93 18.86
CA VAL A 167 -11.05 6.29 20.08
C VAL A 167 -11.05 7.26 21.27
N ASN A 168 -11.49 6.77 22.43
CA ASN A 168 -11.39 7.48 23.71
C ASN A 168 -10.27 6.88 24.55
N ALA A 169 -9.15 7.59 24.69
CA ALA A 169 -7.96 7.12 25.42
C ALA A 169 -8.17 6.95 26.93
N GLN A 170 -9.22 7.54 27.51
CA GLN A 170 -9.54 7.39 28.93
C GLN A 170 -10.17 6.02 29.26
N ARG A 171 -10.69 5.32 28.26
CA ARG A 171 -11.32 4.01 28.45
C ARG A 171 -10.32 2.88 28.21
N SER A 172 -10.04 2.13 29.26
CA SER A 172 -9.22 0.91 29.18
C SER A 172 -10.03 -0.25 28.59
N SER A 173 -10.14 -0.25 27.27
CA SER A 173 -10.90 -1.22 26.49
C SER A 173 -10.42 -1.21 25.04
N VAL A 174 -10.50 -2.35 24.35
CA VAL A 174 -10.19 -2.44 22.93
C VAL A 174 -11.29 -1.76 22.13
N GLN A 175 -10.93 -0.71 21.40
CA GLN A 175 -11.87 0.14 20.67
C GLN A 175 -11.63 0.10 19.16
N ALA A 176 -10.41 -0.19 18.73
CA ALA A 176 -10.08 -0.44 17.34
C ALA A 176 -9.19 -1.67 17.18
N LEU A 177 -9.45 -2.45 16.14
CA LEU A 177 -8.66 -3.61 15.77
C LEU A 177 -8.24 -3.48 14.31
N ILE A 178 -6.95 -3.63 14.06
CA ILE A 178 -6.37 -3.65 12.71
C ILE A 178 -5.78 -5.02 12.48
N VAL A 179 -6.30 -5.73 11.49
CA VAL A 179 -5.83 -7.05 11.07
C VAL A 179 -4.95 -6.90 9.86
N VAL A 180 -3.75 -7.43 9.95
CA VAL A 180 -2.73 -7.43 8.89
C VAL A 180 -2.37 -8.86 8.51
N PRO A 181 -1.95 -9.12 7.26
CA PRO A 181 -1.57 -10.46 6.83
C PRO A 181 -0.22 -10.90 7.41
N THR A 182 0.75 -9.99 7.47
CA THR A 182 2.13 -10.29 7.85
C THR A 182 2.54 -9.52 9.09
N ARG A 183 3.58 -10.02 9.77
CA ARG A 183 4.12 -9.40 10.98
C ARG A 183 4.77 -8.06 10.64
N GLU A 184 5.42 -8.00 9.49
CA GLU A 184 6.20 -6.86 9.01
C GLU A 184 5.28 -5.69 8.69
N LEU A 185 4.17 -5.96 7.98
CA LEU A 185 3.15 -4.93 7.79
C LEU A 185 2.59 -4.47 9.14
N GLY A 186 2.34 -5.41 10.06
CA GLY A 186 1.91 -5.08 11.42
C GLY A 186 2.87 -4.18 12.17
N MET A 187 4.18 -4.39 12.06
CA MET A 187 5.20 -3.53 12.65
C MET A 187 5.19 -2.13 12.03
N GLN A 188 5.05 -2.04 10.70
CA GLN A 188 4.95 -0.76 9.98
C GLN A 188 3.72 0.04 10.43
N VAL A 189 2.54 -0.59 10.41
CA VAL A 189 1.30 0.04 10.86
C VAL A 189 1.39 0.43 12.34
N THR A 190 2.00 -0.40 13.18
CA THR A 190 2.23 -0.09 14.60
C THR A 190 3.12 1.14 14.79
N LYS A 191 4.18 1.27 13.99
CA LYS A 191 5.06 2.44 14.04
C LYS A 191 4.29 3.72 13.71
N VAL A 192 3.49 3.71 12.64
CA VAL A 192 2.68 4.87 12.24
C VAL A 192 1.63 5.19 13.30
N ALA A 193 0.91 4.19 13.81
CA ALA A 193 -0.07 4.38 14.87
C ALA A 193 0.58 4.99 16.13
N ARG A 194 1.70 4.44 16.60
CA ARG A 194 2.40 4.99 17.78
C ARG A 194 2.91 6.41 17.55
N MET A 195 3.36 6.74 16.34
CA MET A 195 3.76 8.10 15.99
C MET A 195 2.58 9.08 16.13
N LEU A 196 1.40 8.71 15.61
CA LEU A 196 0.18 9.50 15.77
C LEU A 196 -0.24 9.61 17.24
N ALA A 197 -0.13 8.52 18.02
CA ALA A 197 -0.42 8.55 19.46
C ALA A 197 0.54 9.43 20.27
N ALA A 198 1.82 9.48 19.89
CA ALA A 198 2.87 10.20 20.63
C ALA A 198 2.87 11.71 20.39
N LYS A 199 2.24 12.19 19.31
CA LYS A 199 2.06 13.62 18.99
C LYS A 199 0.78 14.23 19.58
N TYR A 200 -0.01 13.42 20.29
CA TYR A 200 -1.19 13.83 21.05
C TYR A 200 -0.95 14.20 22.55
N PRO A 201 0.20 14.75 23.02
CA PRO A 201 0.30 15.30 24.36
C PRO A 201 -0.03 16.80 24.36
N GLU A 202 -0.84 17.20 25.35
CA GLU A 202 -0.90 18.56 25.92
C GLU A 202 -1.76 19.60 25.19
N LEU A 203 -3.07 19.49 25.37
CA LEU A 203 -3.91 20.68 25.65
C LEU A 203 -4.49 20.71 27.06
N ASP A 204 -4.51 19.58 27.79
CA ASP A 204 -4.82 19.54 29.21
C ASP A 204 -4.04 18.40 29.88
N SER A 205 -3.39 18.71 31.01
CA SER A 205 -2.45 17.88 31.77
C SER A 205 -3.00 16.57 32.34
N GLU A 206 -4.22 16.16 31.98
CA GLU A 206 -4.94 14.99 32.49
C GLU A 206 -5.29 13.94 31.42
N GLN A 207 -4.91 14.15 30.15
CA GLN A 207 -5.27 13.20 29.08
C GLN A 207 -4.30 12.01 29.02
N ARG A 208 -4.81 10.79 29.27
CA ARG A 208 -4.07 9.53 29.06
C ARG A 208 -3.71 9.39 27.58
N SER A 209 -2.48 8.98 27.30
CA SER A 209 -2.04 8.72 25.93
C SER A 209 -2.76 7.51 25.33
N CYS A 210 -3.08 7.59 24.04
CA CYS A 210 -3.73 6.48 23.32
C CYS A 210 -2.80 5.25 23.27
N THR A 211 -3.23 4.14 23.86
CA THR A 211 -2.42 2.92 23.96
C THR A 211 -2.54 2.04 22.72
N VAL A 212 -1.39 1.69 22.13
CA VAL A 212 -1.29 0.86 20.92
C VAL A 212 -0.48 -0.41 21.19
N MET A 213 -1.12 -1.57 20.99
CA MET A 213 -0.49 -2.89 21.15
C MET A 213 -0.40 -3.65 19.83
N ALA A 214 0.77 -4.25 19.59
CA ALA A 214 1.00 -5.16 18.46
C ALA A 214 0.96 -6.63 18.93
N LEU A 215 0.11 -7.45 18.31
CA LEU A 215 -0.04 -8.88 18.55
C LEU A 215 0.30 -9.66 17.26
N LEU A 216 1.59 -9.76 16.98
CA LEU A 216 2.07 -10.28 15.69
C LEU A 216 2.54 -11.75 15.75
N ASP A 217 2.83 -12.26 16.96
CA ASP A 217 3.56 -13.52 17.16
C ASP A 217 2.86 -14.59 18.02
N GLY A 218 1.58 -14.88 17.78
CA GLY A 218 0.89 -16.03 18.41
C GLY A 218 0.77 -15.97 19.95
N GLY A 219 0.94 -14.78 20.54
CA GLY A 219 0.74 -14.54 21.96
C GLY A 219 1.60 -15.39 22.91
N THR A 220 2.81 -15.79 22.50
CA THR A 220 3.76 -16.49 23.40
C THR A 220 4.29 -15.60 24.53
N LEU A 221 4.16 -14.28 24.43
CA LEU A 221 4.54 -13.35 25.49
C LEU A 221 3.52 -13.39 26.64
N ARG A 222 3.85 -14.08 27.74
CA ARG A 222 3.10 -14.03 29.02
C ARG A 222 2.78 -12.58 29.42
N ARG A 223 3.70 -11.65 29.14
CA ARG A 223 3.56 -10.20 29.39
C ARG A 223 2.40 -9.55 28.62
N HIS A 224 2.16 -9.93 27.35
CA HIS A 224 1.02 -9.40 26.59
C HIS A 224 -0.31 -9.87 27.18
N LYS A 225 -0.37 -11.13 27.66
CA LYS A 225 -1.59 -11.69 28.28
C LYS A 225 -1.92 -11.04 29.60
N SER A 226 -0.92 -10.72 30.43
CA SER A 226 -1.14 -10.01 31.69
C SER A 226 -1.57 -8.57 31.45
N TRP A 227 -0.93 -7.89 30.48
CA TRP A 227 -1.26 -6.49 30.19
C TRP A 227 -2.66 -6.35 29.59
N LEU A 228 -3.04 -7.20 28.63
CA LEU A 228 -4.41 -7.24 28.07
C LEU A 228 -5.51 -7.43 29.12
N LYS A 229 -5.21 -8.11 30.23
CA LYS A 229 -6.18 -8.35 31.30
C LYS A 229 -6.27 -7.20 32.30
N VAL A 230 -5.16 -6.53 32.56
CA VAL A 230 -5.04 -5.49 33.59
C VAL A 230 -5.41 -4.13 33.02
N GLU A 231 -4.92 -3.82 31.82
CA GLU A 231 -5.10 -2.53 31.17
C GLU A 231 -5.20 -2.73 29.65
N PRO A 232 -6.38 -3.11 29.14
CA PRO A 232 -6.59 -3.30 27.71
C PRO A 232 -6.20 -2.05 26.89
N PRO A 233 -5.44 -2.22 25.80
CA PRO A 233 -5.06 -1.13 24.93
C PRO A 233 -6.27 -0.63 24.11
N ALA A 234 -6.27 0.65 23.76
CA ALA A 234 -7.31 1.23 22.92
C ALA A 234 -7.28 0.68 21.48
N ILE A 235 -6.07 0.49 20.93
CA ILE A 235 -5.83 0.02 19.57
C ILE A 235 -5.01 -1.28 19.61
N VAL A 236 -5.49 -2.30 18.93
CA VAL A 236 -4.77 -3.57 18.72
C VAL A 236 -4.47 -3.76 17.24
N ILE A 237 -3.21 -4.03 16.92
CA ILE A 237 -2.75 -4.38 15.57
C ILE A 237 -2.27 -5.82 15.61
N ALA A 238 -2.85 -6.71 14.81
CA ALA A 238 -2.61 -8.14 14.96
C ALA A 238 -2.53 -8.87 13.62
N THR A 239 -1.69 -9.90 13.57
CA THR A 239 -1.82 -10.91 12.50
C THR A 239 -3.05 -11.78 12.78
N LEU A 240 -3.75 -12.19 11.73
CA LEU A 240 -5.00 -12.95 11.86
C LEU A 240 -4.83 -14.21 12.72
N ARG A 241 -3.73 -14.94 12.55
CA ARG A 241 -3.38 -16.12 13.35
C ARG A 241 -3.25 -15.80 14.84
N SER A 242 -2.54 -14.72 15.18
CA SER A 242 -2.30 -14.33 16.58
C SER A 242 -3.59 -13.86 17.24
N LEU A 243 -4.39 -13.09 16.50
CA LEU A 243 -5.68 -12.60 16.94
C LEU A 243 -6.63 -13.76 17.27
N CYS A 244 -6.82 -14.71 16.33
CA CYS A 244 -7.68 -15.87 16.55
C CYS A 244 -7.25 -16.66 17.79
N GLN A 245 -5.95 -16.87 18.00
CA GLN A 245 -5.46 -17.56 19.19
C GLN A 245 -5.80 -16.84 20.52
N MET A 246 -5.81 -15.50 20.53
CA MET A 246 -6.19 -14.73 21.71
C MET A 246 -7.71 -14.73 21.95
N LEU A 247 -8.49 -14.67 20.87
CA LEU A 247 -9.95 -14.73 20.91
C LEU A 247 -10.46 -16.12 21.30
N ASP A 248 -9.91 -17.19 20.70
CA ASP A 248 -10.23 -18.59 21.03
C ASP A 248 -9.98 -18.91 22.51
N LYS A 249 -8.92 -18.32 23.09
CA LYS A 249 -8.57 -18.49 24.51
C LYS A 249 -9.29 -17.51 25.43
N GLN A 250 -10.18 -16.66 24.90
CA GLN A 250 -10.90 -15.61 25.63
C GLN A 250 -9.97 -14.67 26.42
N ILE A 251 -8.74 -14.45 25.93
CA ILE A 251 -7.76 -13.55 26.54
C ILE A 251 -8.02 -12.12 26.09
N LEU A 252 -8.41 -11.94 24.83
CA LEU A 252 -8.76 -10.65 24.26
C LEU A 252 -10.28 -10.56 24.15
N LYS A 253 -10.85 -9.47 24.67
CA LYS A 253 -12.26 -9.12 24.49
C LYS A 253 -12.36 -7.98 23.49
N VAL A 254 -13.30 -8.08 22.57
CA VAL A 254 -13.52 -7.10 21.48
C VAL A 254 -14.95 -6.56 21.47
N ASP A 255 -15.68 -6.72 22.58
CA ASP A 255 -17.09 -6.32 22.70
C ASP A 255 -17.31 -4.82 22.54
N THR A 256 -16.31 -4.00 22.91
CA THR A 256 -16.33 -2.53 22.82
C THR A 256 -15.71 -1.99 21.53
N MET A 257 -15.32 -2.87 20.61
CA MET A 257 -14.66 -2.49 19.37
C MET A 257 -15.62 -1.73 18.46
N ARG A 258 -15.24 -0.48 18.11
CA ARG A 258 -15.99 0.42 17.24
C ARG A 258 -15.48 0.42 15.81
N VAL A 259 -14.20 0.12 15.60
CA VAL A 259 -13.60 0.07 14.25
C VAL A 259 -12.85 -1.24 14.05
N LEU A 260 -13.14 -1.94 12.96
CA LEU A 260 -12.39 -3.10 12.49
C LEU A 260 -11.80 -2.77 11.12
N VAL A 261 -10.48 -2.80 11.01
CA VAL A 261 -9.75 -2.65 9.75
C VAL A 261 -9.16 -4.00 9.35
N ILE A 262 -9.36 -4.41 8.10
CA ILE A 262 -8.66 -5.54 7.48
C ILE A 262 -7.78 -4.97 6.37
N ASP A 263 -6.48 -4.89 6.62
CA ASP A 263 -5.49 -4.37 5.67
C ASP A 263 -4.93 -5.48 4.79
N GLU A 264 -4.59 -5.15 3.55
CA GLU A 264 -4.20 -6.09 2.48
C GLU A 264 -5.11 -7.33 2.43
N VAL A 265 -6.44 -7.10 2.40
CA VAL A 265 -7.43 -8.18 2.44
C VAL A 265 -7.25 -9.19 1.30
N ASP A 266 -6.82 -8.74 0.14
CA ASP A 266 -6.50 -9.55 -1.04
C ASP A 266 -5.51 -10.67 -0.75
N PHE A 267 -4.50 -10.38 0.07
CA PHE A 267 -3.53 -11.40 0.47
C PHE A 267 -4.18 -12.49 1.33
N MET A 268 -5.07 -12.12 2.24
CA MET A 268 -5.75 -13.08 3.12
C MET A 268 -6.70 -14.03 2.35
N PHE A 269 -7.04 -13.70 1.10
CA PHE A 269 -7.83 -14.57 0.22
C PHE A 269 -7.00 -15.63 -0.51
N ASN A 270 -5.67 -15.56 -0.46
CA ASN A 270 -4.78 -16.53 -1.12
C ASN A 270 -4.77 -17.90 -0.42
N SER A 271 -5.14 -17.96 0.86
CA SER A 271 -5.15 -19.19 1.67
C SER A 271 -6.54 -19.51 2.21
N SER A 272 -7.04 -20.72 1.94
CA SER A 272 -8.35 -21.17 2.45
C SER A 272 -8.43 -21.14 3.99
N LYS A 273 -7.31 -21.37 4.67
CA LYS A 273 -7.20 -21.31 6.13
C LYS A 273 -7.31 -19.87 6.65
N GLU A 274 -6.75 -18.90 5.94
CA GLU A 274 -6.87 -17.48 6.30
C GLU A 274 -8.28 -16.98 6.04
N VAL A 275 -8.88 -17.33 4.90
CA VAL A 275 -10.28 -17.02 4.58
C VAL A 275 -11.24 -17.53 5.66
N SER A 276 -11.10 -18.79 6.07
CA SER A 276 -11.95 -19.35 7.13
C SER A 276 -11.75 -18.65 8.49
N SER A 277 -10.52 -18.30 8.84
CA SER A 277 -10.21 -17.57 10.07
C SER A 277 -10.77 -16.15 10.05
N LEU A 278 -10.65 -15.46 8.90
CA LEU A 278 -11.19 -14.13 8.67
C LEU A 278 -12.73 -14.13 8.73
N ARG A 279 -13.37 -15.13 8.12
CA ARG A 279 -14.82 -15.34 8.24
C ARG A 279 -15.24 -15.50 9.70
N LYS A 280 -14.53 -16.31 10.48
CA LYS A 280 -14.78 -16.49 11.91
C LYS A 280 -14.67 -15.16 12.68
N LEU A 281 -13.65 -14.35 12.38
CA LEU A 281 -13.50 -13.00 12.96
C LEU A 281 -14.70 -12.09 12.66
N LEU A 282 -15.09 -12.02 11.39
CA LEU A 282 -16.11 -11.09 10.92
C LEU A 282 -17.54 -11.46 11.35
N THR A 283 -17.82 -12.75 11.58
CA THR A 283 -19.18 -13.24 11.87
C THR A 283 -19.38 -13.73 13.29
N THR A 284 -18.35 -14.32 13.92
CA THR A 284 -18.50 -14.98 15.23
C THR A 284 -18.05 -14.07 16.38
N TYR A 285 -16.91 -13.41 16.23
CA TYR A 285 -16.30 -12.63 17.31
C TYR A 285 -16.73 -11.17 17.37
N SER A 286 -17.35 -10.67 16.29
CA SER A 286 -17.70 -9.26 16.20
C SER A 286 -19.08 -9.10 15.57
N SER A 287 -19.95 -8.29 16.19
CA SER A 287 -21.26 -7.93 15.64
C SER A 287 -21.13 -6.77 14.66
N ILE A 288 -21.75 -6.90 13.48
CA ILE A 288 -21.70 -5.90 12.41
C ILE A 288 -22.38 -4.57 12.80
N ASN A 289 -23.35 -4.63 13.72
CA ASN A 289 -24.12 -3.47 14.16
C ASN A 289 -23.35 -2.59 15.17
N ASN A 290 -22.28 -3.11 15.76
CA ASN A 290 -21.55 -2.42 16.84
C ASN A 290 -20.23 -1.81 16.35
N ARG A 291 -19.90 -1.94 15.07
CA ARG A 291 -18.64 -1.47 14.50
C ARG A 291 -18.80 -0.85 13.12
N GLN A 292 -17.82 -0.07 12.73
CA GLN A 292 -17.52 0.27 11.35
C GLN A 292 -16.46 -0.70 10.82
N THR A 293 -16.70 -1.30 9.67
CA THR A 293 -15.74 -2.21 9.02
C THR A 293 -15.07 -1.53 7.84
N VAL A 294 -13.74 -1.54 7.81
CA VAL A 294 -12.94 -0.99 6.71
C VAL A 294 -12.07 -2.08 6.12
N PHE A 295 -12.25 -2.39 4.84
CA PHE A 295 -11.32 -3.23 4.08
C PHE A 295 -10.37 -2.32 3.30
N ALA A 296 -9.07 -2.52 3.45
CA ALA A 296 -8.05 -1.85 2.66
C ALA A 296 -7.32 -2.88 1.78
N SER A 297 -7.17 -2.57 0.49
CA SER A 297 -6.46 -3.43 -0.44
C SER A 297 -5.80 -2.63 -1.54
N ALA A 298 -4.68 -3.15 -2.02
CA ALA A 298 -4.01 -2.65 -3.22
C ALA A 298 -4.61 -3.20 -4.51
N SER A 299 -5.29 -4.35 -4.45
CA SER A 299 -5.87 -5.00 -5.61
C SER A 299 -7.00 -5.92 -5.17
N ILE A 300 -8.22 -5.73 -5.67
CA ILE A 300 -9.32 -6.66 -5.42
C ILE A 300 -9.78 -7.26 -6.75
N PRO A 301 -9.41 -8.52 -7.06
CA PRO A 301 -9.91 -9.18 -8.26
C PRO A 301 -11.43 -9.26 -8.16
N GLN A 302 -12.12 -8.81 -9.21
CA GLN A 302 -13.59 -8.75 -9.23
C GLN A 302 -14.17 -7.95 -8.06
N HIS A 303 -13.68 -6.73 -7.77
CA HIS A 303 -14.13 -5.86 -6.68
C HIS A 303 -15.67 -5.81 -6.48
N ARG A 304 -16.48 -5.85 -7.55
CA ARG A 304 -17.95 -5.94 -7.43
C ARG A 304 -18.43 -7.23 -6.78
N ARG A 305 -17.83 -8.36 -7.12
CA ARG A 305 -18.10 -9.66 -6.51
C ARG A 305 -17.66 -9.65 -5.05
N PHE A 306 -16.49 -9.09 -4.75
CA PHE A 306 -16.03 -8.94 -3.38
C PHE A 306 -17.01 -8.11 -2.53
N LEU A 307 -17.48 -6.96 -3.02
CA LEU A 307 -18.50 -6.16 -2.34
C LEU A 307 -19.81 -6.94 -2.13
N TYR A 308 -20.25 -7.67 -3.14
CA TYR A 308 -21.42 -8.53 -3.02
C TYR A 308 -21.23 -9.58 -1.93
N ASP A 309 -20.06 -10.23 -1.88
CA ASP A 309 -19.74 -11.22 -0.86
C ASP A 309 -19.64 -10.58 0.54
N CYS A 310 -19.07 -9.37 0.67
CA CYS A 310 -19.05 -8.60 1.91
C CYS A 310 -20.47 -8.39 2.49
N ILE A 311 -21.42 -8.01 1.65
CA ILE A 311 -22.81 -7.78 2.06
C ILE A 311 -23.52 -9.11 2.36
N GLN A 312 -23.46 -10.08 1.45
CA GLN A 312 -24.15 -11.36 1.58
C GLN A 312 -23.67 -12.17 2.79
N GLN A 313 -22.36 -12.15 3.05
CA GLN A 313 -21.75 -12.86 4.17
C GLN A 313 -21.82 -12.05 5.48
N LYS A 314 -22.47 -10.88 5.47
CA LYS A 314 -22.62 -9.98 6.63
C LYS A 314 -21.28 -9.57 7.23
N TRP A 315 -20.29 -9.31 6.38
CA TRP A 315 -19.00 -8.74 6.78
C TRP A 315 -19.07 -7.22 6.91
N THR A 316 -19.88 -6.59 6.06
CA THR A 316 -20.21 -5.16 6.09
C THR A 316 -21.71 -4.91 6.09
N LYS A 317 -22.12 -3.72 6.52
CA LYS A 317 -23.48 -3.21 6.36
C LYS A 317 -23.85 -3.13 4.88
N ALA A 318 -25.15 -3.06 4.59
CA ALA A 318 -25.69 -3.06 3.22
C ALA A 318 -25.34 -1.77 2.45
N ASP A 319 -25.08 -0.67 3.15
CA ASP A 319 -24.73 0.64 2.60
C ASP A 319 -23.20 0.86 2.49
N VAL A 320 -22.42 -0.23 2.47
CA VAL A 320 -20.96 -0.19 2.29
C VAL A 320 -20.58 0.61 1.03
N VAL A 321 -19.60 1.48 1.17
CA VAL A 321 -19.11 2.32 0.07
C VAL A 321 -17.77 1.75 -0.44
N HIS A 322 -17.64 1.66 -1.75
CA HIS A 322 -16.39 1.29 -2.40
C HIS A 322 -15.69 2.54 -2.92
N VAL A 323 -14.60 2.92 -2.26
CA VAL A 323 -13.72 3.99 -2.69
C VAL A 323 -12.63 3.37 -3.54
N HIS A 324 -12.68 3.63 -4.84
CA HIS A 324 -11.79 3.02 -5.82
C HIS A 324 -11.00 4.11 -6.52
N VAL A 325 -9.74 4.25 -6.12
CA VAL A 325 -8.83 5.25 -6.66
C VAL A 325 -7.83 4.57 -7.58
N ASN A 326 -7.86 4.97 -8.86
CA ASN A 326 -7.11 4.44 -9.99
C ASN A 326 -7.46 2.98 -10.38
N PRO A 327 -8.37 2.78 -11.35
CA PRO A 327 -8.74 1.45 -11.81
C PRO A 327 -7.62 0.73 -12.55
N VAL A 328 -6.84 1.46 -13.35
CA VAL A 328 -5.70 0.96 -14.13
C VAL A 328 -4.88 2.19 -14.54
N GLU A 329 -3.83 2.52 -13.79
CA GLU A 329 -2.72 3.24 -14.43
C GLU A 329 -1.86 2.17 -15.09
N PRO A 330 -1.44 2.35 -16.36
CA PRO A 330 -0.46 1.46 -16.97
C PRO A 330 0.77 1.38 -16.06
N MET A 331 1.42 0.21 -16.04
CA MET A 331 2.69 0.02 -15.35
C MET A 331 3.62 1.23 -15.62
N PRO A 332 4.36 1.73 -14.62
CA PRO A 332 5.26 2.86 -14.82
C PRO A 332 6.09 2.69 -16.08
N SER A 333 6.19 3.73 -16.91
CA SER A 333 6.86 3.66 -18.22
C SER A 333 8.36 3.34 -18.12
N CYS A 334 8.95 3.43 -16.93
CA CYS A 334 10.32 3.02 -16.64
C CYS A 334 10.49 1.50 -16.43
N LEU A 335 9.38 0.74 -16.35
CA LEU A 335 9.39 -0.72 -16.21
C LEU A 335 9.41 -1.40 -17.58
N TYR A 336 10.48 -2.15 -17.82
CA TYR A 336 10.65 -3.01 -18.98
C TYR A 336 10.39 -4.46 -18.59
N HIS A 337 9.35 -5.04 -19.18
CA HIS A 337 8.95 -6.41 -18.90
C HIS A 337 9.56 -7.33 -19.96
N ARG A 338 10.24 -8.37 -19.51
CA ARG A 338 10.94 -9.35 -20.35
C ARG A 338 10.58 -10.77 -19.92
N PHE A 339 10.73 -11.73 -20.81
CA PHE A 339 10.62 -13.14 -20.45
C PHE A 339 11.59 -14.01 -21.25
N VAL A 340 11.91 -15.18 -20.71
CA VAL A 340 12.68 -16.23 -21.37
C VAL A 340 11.93 -17.54 -21.22
N VAL A 341 11.90 -18.34 -22.28
CA VAL A 341 11.33 -19.68 -22.28
C VAL A 341 12.46 -20.70 -22.17
N CYS A 342 12.45 -21.53 -21.12
CA CYS A 342 13.42 -22.61 -20.93
C CYS A 342 12.78 -23.83 -20.29
N ASP A 343 13.47 -24.96 -20.33
CA ASP A 343 13.04 -26.14 -19.58
C ASP A 343 13.24 -25.95 -18.08
N LYS A 344 12.42 -26.66 -17.27
CA LYS A 344 12.51 -26.59 -15.79
C LYS A 344 13.91 -26.90 -15.25
N ARG A 345 14.64 -27.80 -15.92
CA ARG A 345 16.00 -28.21 -15.55
C ARG A 345 17.05 -27.12 -15.82
N GLU A 346 16.75 -26.22 -16.75
CA GLU A 346 17.65 -25.17 -17.22
C GLU A 346 17.40 -23.83 -16.54
N ARG A 347 16.38 -23.72 -15.67
CA ARG A 347 16.04 -22.46 -14.99
C ARG A 347 17.21 -21.89 -14.20
N ASN A 348 17.96 -22.73 -13.48
CA ASN A 348 19.11 -22.30 -12.68
C ASN A 348 20.21 -21.69 -13.55
N SER A 349 20.59 -22.36 -14.65
CA SER A 349 21.58 -21.86 -15.60
C SER A 349 21.09 -20.61 -16.33
N THR A 350 19.80 -20.57 -16.68
CA THR A 350 19.18 -19.41 -17.33
C THR A 350 19.21 -18.19 -16.42
N LEU A 351 18.84 -18.34 -15.14
CA LEU A 351 18.94 -17.26 -14.16
C LEU A 351 20.39 -16.77 -14.01
N LEU A 352 21.35 -17.69 -13.92
CA LEU A 352 22.76 -17.32 -13.79
C LEU A 352 23.23 -16.49 -15.00
N HIS A 353 22.85 -16.89 -16.21
CA HIS A 353 23.16 -16.16 -17.43
C HIS A 353 22.49 -14.77 -17.47
N LEU A 354 21.24 -14.68 -17.05
CA LEU A 354 20.53 -13.39 -16.92
C LEU A 354 21.23 -12.46 -15.93
N LEU A 355 21.62 -12.95 -14.76
CA LEU A 355 22.31 -12.13 -13.77
C LEU A 355 23.67 -11.63 -14.28
N GLN A 356 24.42 -12.48 -14.99
CA GLN A 356 25.72 -12.12 -15.57
C GLN A 356 25.60 -11.10 -16.72
N SER A 357 24.56 -11.22 -17.54
CA SER A 357 24.34 -10.33 -18.70
C SER A 357 23.72 -8.99 -18.31
N ASP A 358 22.73 -9.01 -17.41
CA ASP A 358 22.08 -7.78 -16.91
C ASP A 358 22.99 -7.01 -15.94
N ALA A 359 23.90 -7.70 -15.22
CA ALA A 359 24.79 -7.13 -14.20
C ALA A 359 24.06 -6.16 -13.24
N PRO A 360 23.02 -6.62 -12.52
CA PRO A 360 22.14 -5.75 -11.76
C PRO A 360 22.88 -5.12 -10.56
N GLN A 361 22.61 -3.84 -10.28
CA GLN A 361 23.07 -3.21 -9.04
C GLN A 361 22.34 -3.80 -7.81
N SER A 362 21.05 -4.05 -7.95
CA SER A 362 20.22 -4.65 -6.90
C SER A 362 19.05 -5.39 -7.51
N ALA A 363 18.78 -6.60 -7.01
CA ALA A 363 17.75 -7.46 -7.56
C ALA A 363 16.99 -8.27 -6.51
N ILE A 364 15.72 -8.56 -6.81
CA ILE A 364 14.92 -9.54 -6.05
C ILE A 364 14.59 -10.71 -6.99
N ILE A 365 14.89 -11.91 -6.53
CA ILE A 365 14.52 -13.16 -7.19
C ILE A 365 13.34 -13.78 -6.42
N PHE A 366 12.19 -13.81 -7.08
CA PHE A 366 10.99 -14.43 -6.54
C PHE A 366 10.89 -15.90 -6.92
N VAL A 367 10.83 -16.75 -5.89
CA VAL A 367 10.70 -18.20 -5.99
C VAL A 367 9.31 -18.62 -5.50
N GLY A 368 8.77 -19.67 -6.09
CA GLY A 368 7.48 -20.24 -5.74
C GLY A 368 7.46 -20.78 -4.30
N GLU A 369 6.30 -20.67 -3.65
CA GLU A 369 6.10 -21.23 -2.31
C GLU A 369 6.33 -22.74 -2.28
N GLN A 370 6.92 -23.22 -1.18
CA GLN A 370 7.07 -24.64 -0.95
C GLN A 370 5.72 -25.31 -0.72
N SER A 371 5.42 -26.38 -1.47
CA SER A 371 4.19 -27.15 -1.26
C SER A 371 4.15 -27.83 0.12
N GLU A 372 2.96 -27.95 0.71
CA GLU A 372 2.75 -28.65 1.99
C GLU A 372 3.25 -30.09 1.98
N LYS A 373 3.18 -30.76 0.83
CA LYS A 373 3.72 -32.11 0.65
C LYS A 373 5.25 -32.10 0.79
N SER A 374 5.90 -31.13 0.15
CA SER A 374 7.35 -30.96 0.21
C SER A 374 7.82 -30.58 1.63
N LYS A 375 7.07 -29.70 2.33
CA LYS A 375 7.30 -29.37 3.74
C LYS A 375 7.25 -30.60 4.64
N LYS A 376 6.21 -31.43 4.50
CA LYS A 376 6.05 -32.67 5.29
C LYS A 376 7.11 -33.74 4.98
N ALA A 377 7.64 -33.75 3.77
CA ALA A 377 8.71 -34.65 3.36
C ALA A 377 10.09 -34.24 3.89
N GLY A 378 10.21 -33.06 4.53
CA GLY A 378 11.49 -32.56 5.04
C GLY A 378 12.43 -32.04 3.95
N ASN A 379 11.91 -31.75 2.75
CA ASN A 379 12.71 -31.16 1.69
C ASN A 379 13.08 -29.72 2.05
N ALA A 380 14.27 -29.28 1.63
CA ALA A 380 14.67 -27.89 1.75
C ALA A 380 13.69 -26.98 0.98
N PRO A 381 13.41 -25.76 1.48
CA PRO A 381 12.67 -24.76 0.74
C PRO A 381 13.30 -24.48 -0.65
N PRO A 382 12.50 -24.25 -1.70
CA PRO A 382 13.01 -23.87 -3.01
C PRO A 382 13.91 -22.62 -2.98
N THR A 383 13.59 -21.68 -2.08
CA THR A 383 14.39 -20.49 -1.80
C THR A 383 15.78 -20.83 -1.27
N THR A 384 15.89 -21.73 -0.29
CA THR A 384 17.18 -22.21 0.24
C THR A 384 17.99 -22.91 -0.87
N ALA A 385 17.35 -23.78 -1.65
CA ALA A 385 18.04 -24.51 -2.72
C ALA A 385 18.62 -23.57 -3.79
N LEU A 386 17.86 -22.53 -4.18
CA LEU A 386 18.34 -21.53 -5.12
C LEU A 386 19.44 -20.66 -4.52
N PHE A 387 19.31 -20.29 -3.25
CA PHE A 387 20.32 -19.50 -2.54
C PHE A 387 21.67 -20.21 -2.50
N GLU A 388 21.71 -21.49 -2.12
CA GLU A 388 22.95 -22.27 -2.09
C GLU A 388 23.57 -22.45 -3.50
N PHE A 389 22.73 -22.63 -4.53
CA PHE A 389 23.17 -22.67 -5.91
C PHE A 389 23.85 -21.36 -6.34
N LEU A 390 23.21 -20.21 -6.06
CA LEU A 390 23.74 -18.89 -6.42
C LEU A 390 25.01 -18.56 -5.63
N LYS A 391 25.06 -18.90 -4.34
CA LYS A 391 26.24 -18.72 -3.50
C LYS A 391 27.46 -19.45 -4.06
N THR A 392 27.25 -20.62 -4.67
CA THR A 392 28.32 -21.41 -5.28
C THR A 392 28.68 -20.92 -6.69
N SER A 393 27.70 -20.42 -7.45
CA SER A 393 27.84 -20.26 -8.91
C SER A 393 27.98 -18.80 -9.39
N TYR A 394 27.46 -17.83 -8.66
CA TYR A 394 27.42 -16.42 -9.08
C TYR A 394 28.64 -15.60 -8.60
N GLY A 395 29.31 -16.03 -7.53
CA GLY A 395 30.47 -15.34 -6.95
C GLY A 395 30.11 -14.16 -6.03
N GLU A 396 31.12 -13.45 -5.52
CA GLU A 396 30.99 -12.39 -4.48
C GLU A 396 30.61 -10.99 -5.01
N CYS A 397 30.01 -10.87 -6.21
CA CYS A 397 29.75 -9.55 -6.82
C CYS A 397 28.62 -8.75 -6.14
N LEU A 398 27.67 -9.43 -5.48
CA LEU A 398 26.58 -8.81 -4.75
C LEU A 398 26.37 -9.55 -3.43
N GLU A 399 25.90 -8.83 -2.41
CA GLU A 399 25.50 -9.46 -1.16
C GLU A 399 24.26 -10.34 -1.38
N LEU A 400 24.42 -11.65 -1.27
CA LEU A 400 23.34 -12.61 -1.46
C LEU A 400 22.56 -12.75 -0.15
N VAL A 401 21.27 -12.40 -0.17
CA VAL A 401 20.41 -12.41 1.00
C VAL A 401 19.24 -13.37 0.80
N LEU A 402 18.93 -14.16 1.84
CA LEU A 402 17.80 -15.08 1.87
C LEU A 402 16.68 -14.52 2.74
N LEU A 403 15.45 -14.57 2.25
CA LEU A 403 14.25 -14.18 3.00
C LEU A 403 13.16 -15.24 2.88
N GLU A 404 12.97 -16.02 3.94
CA GLU A 404 11.97 -17.08 4.02
C GLU A 404 10.88 -16.77 5.05
N GLU A 405 9.76 -17.47 4.92
CA GLU A 405 8.59 -17.34 5.79
C GLU A 405 8.86 -17.75 7.23
N ASP A 406 9.60 -18.85 7.42
CA ASP A 406 9.85 -19.48 8.72
C ASP A 406 11.08 -18.91 9.45
N MET A 407 11.74 -17.88 8.88
CA MET A 407 12.84 -17.19 9.54
C MET A 407 12.39 -16.56 10.85
N ASN A 408 13.23 -16.66 11.87
CA ASN A 408 12.95 -15.96 13.11
C ASN A 408 13.14 -14.44 12.95
N ILE A 409 12.50 -13.66 13.82
CA ILE A 409 12.44 -12.19 13.72
C ILE A 409 13.84 -11.58 13.72
N ASN A 410 14.77 -12.11 14.51
CA ASN A 410 16.12 -11.56 14.62
C ASN A 410 16.92 -11.82 13.34
N GLN A 411 16.90 -13.05 12.81
CA GLN A 411 17.54 -13.40 11.55
C GLN A 411 16.98 -12.56 10.41
N ARG A 412 15.66 -12.44 10.35
CA ARG A 412 14.97 -11.64 9.33
C ARG A 412 15.34 -10.16 9.42
N ALA A 413 15.41 -9.60 10.63
CA ALA A 413 15.84 -8.22 10.85
C ALA A 413 17.30 -7.99 10.44
N ILE A 414 18.18 -8.97 10.69
CA ILE A 414 19.58 -8.95 10.22
C ILE A 414 19.60 -8.94 8.69
N SER A 415 18.95 -9.90 8.03
CA SER A 415 18.90 -9.98 6.56
C SER A 415 18.36 -8.69 5.92
N LEU A 416 17.34 -8.07 6.51
CA LEU A 416 16.82 -6.78 6.02
C LEU A 416 17.76 -5.61 6.30
N SER A 417 18.51 -5.64 7.40
CA SER A 417 19.56 -4.66 7.67
C SER A 417 20.70 -4.78 6.66
N ASP A 418 21.11 -6.00 6.32
CA ASP A 418 22.17 -6.27 5.34
C ASP A 418 21.79 -5.75 3.95
N VAL A 419 20.53 -5.96 3.55
CA VAL A 419 19.96 -5.38 2.32
C VAL A 419 19.98 -3.84 2.33
N LYS A 420 19.73 -3.21 3.48
CA LYS A 420 19.69 -1.73 3.58
C LYS A 420 21.07 -1.10 3.64
N GLN A 421 22.08 -1.82 4.11
CA GLN A 421 23.44 -1.32 4.28
C GLN A 421 24.36 -1.63 3.09
N SER A 422 23.98 -2.58 2.24
CA SER A 422 24.76 -2.96 1.06
C SER A 422 24.58 -1.96 -0.09
N GLU A 423 25.66 -1.71 -0.83
CA GLU A 423 25.62 -0.90 -2.07
C GLU A 423 24.91 -1.63 -3.21
N GLY A 424 24.89 -2.97 -3.15
CA GLY A 424 24.19 -3.85 -4.07
C GLY A 424 23.90 -5.20 -3.43
N TYR A 425 22.73 -5.77 -3.75
CA TYR A 425 22.25 -7.01 -3.16
C TYR A 425 21.47 -7.88 -4.15
N LEU A 426 21.45 -9.18 -3.87
CA LEU A 426 20.61 -10.15 -4.54
C LEU A 426 19.75 -10.86 -3.51
N LEU A 427 18.46 -10.50 -3.45
CA LEU A 427 17.51 -11.04 -2.48
C LEU A 427 16.72 -12.21 -3.05
N VAL A 428 16.80 -13.39 -2.45
CA VAL A 428 15.97 -14.55 -2.79
C VAL A 428 14.80 -14.65 -1.82
N ALA A 429 13.56 -14.60 -2.32
CA ALA A 429 12.36 -14.58 -1.47
C ALA A 429 11.12 -15.23 -2.12
N THR A 430 10.14 -15.62 -1.31
CA THR A 430 8.76 -15.89 -1.78
C THR A 430 7.91 -14.61 -1.72
N ASP A 431 6.74 -14.61 -2.38
CA ASP A 431 5.78 -13.49 -2.28
C ASP A 431 5.40 -13.18 -0.83
N ILE A 432 5.10 -14.23 -0.06
CA ILE A 432 4.74 -14.12 1.36
C ILE A 432 5.90 -13.53 2.15
N ALA A 433 7.12 -14.02 1.91
CA ALA A 433 8.30 -13.55 2.61
C ALA A 433 8.67 -12.10 2.23
N ALA A 434 8.37 -11.60 1.04
CA ALA A 434 8.67 -10.21 0.67
C ALA A 434 7.55 -9.21 1.02
N ARG A 435 6.37 -9.68 1.44
CA ARG A 435 5.20 -8.82 1.63
C ARG A 435 5.19 -8.08 2.96
N GLY A 436 4.76 -6.82 2.95
CA GLY A 436 4.84 -5.94 4.12
C GLY A 436 6.27 -5.58 4.53
N VAL A 437 7.29 -5.97 3.75
CA VAL A 437 8.69 -5.60 3.99
C VAL A 437 9.01 -4.31 3.26
N ASP A 438 9.68 -3.40 3.96
CA ASP A 438 10.27 -2.19 3.42
C ASP A 438 11.67 -2.50 2.88
N LEU A 439 11.71 -2.89 1.61
CA LEU A 439 12.95 -3.11 0.87
C LEU A 439 13.34 -1.83 0.13
N PRO A 440 14.66 -1.54 0.01
CA PRO A 440 15.16 -0.51 -0.89
C PRO A 440 14.61 -0.71 -2.31
N GLU A 441 14.59 0.39 -3.06
CA GLU A 441 14.24 0.33 -4.47
C GLU A 441 15.25 -0.52 -5.23
N THR A 442 14.77 -1.54 -5.93
CA THR A 442 15.61 -2.40 -6.76
C THR A 442 15.60 -2.00 -8.22
N THR A 443 16.64 -2.39 -8.95
CA THR A 443 16.72 -2.20 -10.40
C THR A 443 16.11 -3.35 -11.18
N HIS A 444 16.21 -4.58 -10.65
CA HIS A 444 15.79 -5.79 -11.33
C HIS A 444 14.88 -6.66 -10.46
N ILE A 445 13.88 -7.25 -11.09
CA ILE A 445 13.03 -8.29 -10.53
C ILE A 445 13.12 -9.51 -11.42
N TYR A 446 13.49 -10.65 -10.86
CA TYR A 446 13.49 -11.93 -11.55
C TYR A 446 12.36 -12.80 -11.00
N ASN A 447 11.36 -13.10 -11.82
CA ASN A 447 10.39 -14.15 -11.50
C ASN A 447 11.01 -15.49 -11.89
N PHE A 448 11.73 -16.11 -10.96
CA PHE A 448 12.28 -17.44 -11.15
C PHE A 448 11.16 -18.47 -11.34
N ASP A 449 10.10 -18.32 -10.54
CA ASP A 449 8.80 -18.94 -10.78
C ASP A 449 7.79 -17.86 -11.14
N LEU A 450 6.98 -18.09 -12.18
CA LEU A 450 5.90 -17.17 -12.56
C LEU A 450 4.89 -17.05 -11.39
N PRO A 451 4.44 -15.82 -11.03
CA PRO A 451 3.43 -15.63 -10.00
C PRO A 451 2.10 -16.30 -10.37
N ARG A 452 1.29 -16.60 -9.35
CA ARG A 452 0.01 -17.33 -9.51
C ARG A 452 -1.06 -16.55 -10.29
N ASP A 453 -1.02 -15.23 -10.23
CA ASP A 453 -1.97 -14.34 -10.87
C ASP A 453 -1.32 -12.98 -11.21
N ALA A 454 -2.05 -12.19 -11.99
CA ALA A 454 -1.64 -10.86 -12.41
C ALA A 454 -1.42 -9.91 -11.20
N ILE A 455 -2.15 -10.11 -10.11
CA ILE A 455 -2.05 -9.26 -8.93
C ILE A 455 -0.70 -9.46 -8.24
N ASN A 456 -0.30 -10.70 -8.04
CA ASN A 456 1.01 -11.04 -7.51
C ASN A 456 2.11 -10.55 -8.46
N TYR A 457 1.93 -10.67 -9.78
CA TYR A 457 2.86 -10.06 -10.75
C TYR A 457 3.02 -8.54 -10.53
N LEU A 458 1.90 -7.81 -10.39
CA LEU A 458 1.90 -6.38 -10.12
C LEU A 458 2.60 -6.05 -8.79
N HIS A 459 2.40 -6.84 -7.74
CA HIS A 459 3.07 -6.64 -6.46
C HIS A 459 4.59 -6.87 -6.51
N ARG A 460 5.04 -7.87 -7.30
CA ARG A 460 6.46 -8.12 -7.53
C ARG A 460 7.08 -6.99 -8.35
N ALA A 461 6.44 -6.59 -9.45
CA ALA A 461 6.88 -5.48 -10.29
C ALA A 461 6.94 -4.16 -9.51
N GLY A 462 5.98 -3.91 -8.61
CA GLY A 462 5.95 -2.73 -7.75
C GLY A 462 7.05 -2.68 -6.66
N ARG A 463 8.02 -3.61 -6.67
CA ARG A 463 9.25 -3.53 -5.85
C ARG A 463 10.36 -2.73 -6.55
N THR A 464 10.22 -2.51 -7.85
CA THR A 464 11.11 -1.68 -8.68
C THR A 464 10.33 -0.50 -9.27
N GLY A 465 11.02 0.52 -9.77
CA GLY A 465 10.40 1.67 -10.45
C GLY A 465 9.49 2.51 -9.55
N ARG A 466 9.87 2.69 -8.28
CA ARG A 466 9.06 3.42 -7.28
C ARG A 466 9.26 4.93 -7.33
N LYS A 467 10.38 5.40 -7.88
CA LYS A 467 10.63 6.82 -8.12
C LYS A 467 9.92 7.30 -9.38
N PRO A 468 8.89 8.15 -9.27
CA PRO A 468 8.40 8.86 -10.44
C PRO A 468 9.57 9.71 -10.98
N PHE A 469 9.75 9.72 -12.30
CA PHE A 469 10.77 10.50 -13.01
C PHE A 469 12.24 10.06 -12.84
N SER A 470 12.50 8.82 -12.37
CA SER A 470 13.85 8.25 -12.48
C SER A 470 14.15 7.83 -13.92
N ASP A 471 15.30 8.25 -14.46
CA ASP A 471 15.80 7.82 -15.77
C ASP A 471 16.37 6.38 -15.75
N SER A 472 16.49 5.77 -14.55
CA SER A 472 16.97 4.40 -14.40
C SER A 472 15.98 3.42 -15.00
N LYS A 473 16.43 2.64 -15.99
CA LYS A 473 15.66 1.53 -16.55
C LYS A 473 15.53 0.43 -15.49
N CYS A 474 14.30 0.03 -15.25
CA CYS A 474 13.95 -1.03 -14.31
C CYS A 474 13.44 -2.24 -15.09
N PHE A 475 13.89 -3.44 -14.72
CA PHE A 475 13.55 -4.64 -15.47
C PHE A 475 12.79 -5.65 -14.62
N VAL A 476 11.75 -6.24 -15.21
CA VAL A 476 11.03 -7.39 -14.66
C VAL A 476 11.15 -8.54 -15.64
N THR A 477 12.02 -9.50 -15.33
CA THR A 477 12.30 -10.65 -16.20
C THR A 477 11.65 -11.92 -15.63
N SER A 478 10.82 -12.60 -16.42
CA SER A 478 10.19 -13.87 -16.02
C SER A 478 10.81 -15.08 -16.72
N ILE A 479 11.17 -16.10 -15.95
CA ILE A 479 11.68 -17.38 -16.48
C ILE A 479 10.50 -18.35 -16.55
N LEU A 480 10.13 -18.75 -17.76
CA LEU A 480 8.91 -19.52 -18.02
C LEU A 480 9.25 -20.86 -18.65
N THR A 481 8.37 -21.83 -18.44
CA THR A 481 8.25 -22.96 -19.37
C THR A 481 7.36 -22.59 -20.57
N ALA A 482 7.42 -23.38 -21.64
CA ALA A 482 6.54 -23.18 -22.80
C ALA A 482 5.05 -23.22 -22.42
N GLU A 483 4.68 -24.07 -21.45
CA GLU A 483 3.32 -24.16 -20.91
C GLU A 483 2.91 -22.93 -20.09
N GLU A 484 3.85 -22.17 -19.52
CA GLU A 484 3.54 -20.98 -18.71
C GLU A 484 3.33 -19.72 -19.56
N ARG A 485 3.65 -19.74 -20.86
CA ARG A 485 3.55 -18.56 -21.74
C ARG A 485 2.14 -18.00 -21.82
N PHE A 486 1.12 -18.86 -21.89
CA PHE A 486 -0.28 -18.41 -21.94
C PHE A 486 -0.70 -17.71 -20.63
N VAL A 487 -0.10 -18.09 -19.49
CA VAL A 487 -0.37 -17.47 -18.19
C VAL A 487 0.21 -16.05 -18.18
N LEU A 488 1.45 -15.87 -18.65
CA LEU A 488 2.03 -14.53 -18.78
C LEU A 488 1.21 -13.67 -19.76
N GLN A 489 0.76 -14.22 -20.88
CA GLN A 489 -0.08 -13.49 -21.84
C GLN A 489 -1.40 -13.02 -21.22
N ARG A 490 -1.97 -13.81 -20.31
CA ARG A 490 -3.12 -13.38 -19.53
C ARG A 490 -2.78 -12.19 -18.64
N PHE A 491 -1.59 -12.16 -18.02
CA PHE A 491 -1.14 -11.01 -17.21
C PHE A 491 -0.94 -9.76 -18.06
N GLU A 492 -0.33 -9.88 -19.24
CA GLU A 492 -0.16 -8.78 -20.21
C GLU A 492 -1.51 -8.11 -20.53
N ASN A 493 -2.54 -8.93 -20.77
CA ASN A 493 -3.89 -8.44 -21.07
C ASN A 493 -4.60 -7.83 -19.86
N GLU A 494 -4.48 -8.44 -18.68
CA GLU A 494 -5.13 -7.95 -17.45
C GLU A 494 -4.51 -6.65 -16.93
N LEU A 495 -3.20 -6.48 -17.09
CA LEU A 495 -2.43 -5.35 -16.55
C LEU A 495 -2.00 -4.34 -17.63
N LEU A 496 -2.34 -4.59 -18.89
CA LEU A 496 -2.06 -3.71 -20.04
C LEU A 496 -0.57 -3.36 -20.20
N PHE A 497 0.31 -4.37 -20.13
CA PHE A 497 1.74 -4.21 -20.42
C PHE A 497 2.20 -5.14 -21.56
N HIS A 498 3.37 -4.85 -22.11
CA HIS A 498 4.01 -5.68 -23.14
C HIS A 498 5.29 -6.32 -22.59
N CYS A 499 5.45 -7.62 -22.80
CA CYS A 499 6.62 -8.39 -22.40
C CYS A 499 7.47 -8.77 -23.63
N GLU A 500 8.74 -8.41 -23.62
CA GLU A 500 9.69 -8.76 -24.69
C GLU A 500 10.31 -10.15 -24.45
N GLU A 501 10.39 -10.97 -25.50
CA GLU A 501 11.05 -12.27 -25.43
C GLU A 501 12.58 -12.13 -25.58
N LEU A 502 13.32 -12.66 -24.62
CA LEU A 502 14.77 -12.79 -24.69
C LEU A 502 15.12 -14.13 -25.32
N LEU A 503 15.70 -14.06 -26.52
CA LEU A 503 16.22 -15.21 -27.25
C LEU A 503 17.73 -15.34 -26.93
N PHE A 504 18.13 -16.50 -26.44
CA PHE A 504 19.52 -16.84 -26.12
C PHE A 504 20.09 -17.85 -27.12
#